data_AF-A0A9W5K8J9-F1
#
_entry.id   AF-A0A9W5K8J9-F1
#
_cell.length_a   1.000
_cell.length_b   1.000
_cell.length_c   1.000
_cell.angle_alpha   90.00
_cell.angle_beta   90.00
_cell.angle_gamma   90.00
#
_symmetry.space_group_name_H-M   'P 1'
#
loop_
_entity.id
_entity.type
_entity.pdbx_description
1 polymer ?
#
loop_
_entity_poly.entity_id
_entity_poly.type
_entity_poly.pdbx_seq_one_letter_code
_entity_poly.pdbx_strand_id
1 'polypeptide(L)' 'MLFINIQRYESNTNEILISATTSTIEQMKYEIAFELGVTLGPDTSHHLQMVRIGGEITKRLVRMAEK' A
#
# COMPACT_ATOMS: atom_id res chain seq x y z
N MET A 1 11.96 -30.55 -36.46
CA MET A 1 12.46 -30.52 -35.06
C MET A 1 12.25 -29.11 -34.53
N LEU A 2 11.15 -28.89 -33.81
CA LEU A 2 10.70 -27.54 -33.42
C LEU A 2 11.35 -27.15 -32.09
N PHE A 3 12.18 -26.12 -32.09
CA PHE A 3 12.77 -25.57 -30.86
C PHE A 3 11.70 -24.75 -30.13
N ILE A 4 11.36 -25.15 -28.90
CA ILE A 4 10.43 -24.42 -28.04
C ILE A 4 11.15 -23.21 -27.46
N ASN A 5 10.61 -22.02 -27.73
CA ASN A 5 11.04 -20.76 -27.13
C ASN A 5 10.35 -20.58 -25.77
N ILE A 6 11.07 -20.86 -24.69
CA ILE A 6 10.62 -20.53 -23.33
C ILE A 6 10.95 -19.05 -23.09
N GLN A 7 9.94 -18.20 -23.22
CA GLN A 7 9.95 -16.87 -22.62
C GLN A 7 9.70 -17.06 -21.11
N ARG A 8 10.72 -16.85 -20.28
CA ARG A 8 10.55 -16.81 -18.83
C ARG A 8 9.61 -15.66 -18.49
N TYR A 9 8.39 -15.98 -18.07
CA TYR A 9 7.50 -15.02 -17.45
C TYR A 9 8.00 -14.81 -16.01
N GLU A 10 8.95 -13.88 -15.85
CA GLU A 10 9.36 -13.36 -14.54
C GLU A 10 8.12 -12.77 -13.87
N SER A 11 7.45 -13.60 -13.07
CA SER A 11 6.30 -13.17 -12.29
C SER A 11 6.84 -12.24 -11.21
N ASN A 12 6.53 -10.95 -11.31
CA ASN A 12 6.87 -9.95 -10.31
C ASN A 12 6.14 -10.28 -8.99
N THR A 13 6.71 -11.16 -8.18
CA THR A 13 6.17 -11.59 -6.89
C THR A 13 5.84 -10.40 -5.98
N ASN A 14 6.58 -9.30 -6.12
CA ASN A 14 6.33 -8.05 -5.40
C ASN A 14 4.93 -7.46 -5.68
N GLU A 15 4.44 -7.53 -6.93
CA GLU A 15 3.13 -6.98 -7.29
C GLU A 15 1.98 -7.80 -6.69
N ILE A 16 2.15 -9.13 -6.62
CA ILE A 16 1.19 -10.04 -6.00
C ILE A 16 1.11 -9.79 -4.48
N LEU A 17 2.27 -9.58 -3.83
CA LEU A 17 2.32 -9.23 -2.41
C LEU A 17 1.65 -7.88 -2.13
N ILE A 18 1.88 -6.87 -2.98
CA ILE A 18 1.24 -5.56 -2.87
C ILE A 18 -0.29 -5.70 -3.01
N SER A 19 -0.76 -6.48 -3.99
CA SER A 19 -2.19 -6.74 -4.20
C SER A 19 -2.84 -7.42 -2.98
N ALA A 20 -2.19 -8.44 -2.40
CA ALA A 20 -2.70 -9.13 -1.21
C ALA A 20 -2.76 -8.24 0.04
N THR A 21 -1.86 -7.25 0.15
CA THR A 21 -1.83 -6.31 1.29
C THR A 21 -2.77 -5.12 1.16
N THR A 22 -3.40 -4.93 -0.01
CA THR A 22 -4.23 -3.75 -0.28
C THR A 22 -5.38 -3.63 0.71
N SER A 23 -6.07 -4.73 1.04
CA SER A 23 -7.17 -4.72 2.01
C SER A 23 -6.70 -4.32 3.42
N THR A 24 -5.55 -4.82 3.86
CA THR A 24 -4.97 -4.50 5.17
C THR A 24 -4.50 -3.04 5.24
N ILE A 25 -3.90 -2.53 4.17
CA ILE A 25 -3.46 -1.14 4.08
C ILE A 25 -4.68 -0.20 4.09
N GLU A 26 -5.76 -0.57 3.41
CA GLU A 26 -7.01 0.17 3.43
C GLU A 26 -7.63 0.20 4.83
N GLN A 27 -7.62 -0.92 5.57
CA GLN A 27 -8.05 -0.93 6.97
C GLN A 27 -7.19 -0.01 7.84
N MET A 28 -5.86 -0.09 7.73
CA MET A 28 -4.95 0.80 8.44
C MET A 28 -5.18 2.27 8.12
N LYS A 29 -5.53 2.61 6.87
CA LYS A 29 -5.87 3.99 6.47
C LYS A 29 -7.03 4.55 7.30
N TYR A 30 -8.09 3.77 7.49
CA TYR A 30 -9.25 4.20 8.28
C TYR A 30 -8.92 4.29 9.78
N GLU A 31 -8.16 3.33 10.31
CA GLU A 31 -7.70 3.36 11.71
C GLU A 31 -6.85 4.60 11.99
N ILE A 32 -5.86 4.87 11.14
CA ILE A 32 -4.98 6.03 11.26
C ILE A 32 -5.78 7.33 11.08
N ALA A 33 -6.72 7.38 10.14
CA ALA A 33 -7.57 8.55 9.96
C ALA A 33 -8.37 8.87 11.24
N PHE A 34 -8.92 7.83 11.89
CA PHE A 34 -9.61 7.97 13.15
C PHE A 34 -8.68 8.44 14.28
N GLU A 35 -7.50 7.82 14.44
CA GLU A 35 -6.52 8.20 15.45
C GLU A 35 -6.02 9.64 15.29
N LEU A 36 -5.86 10.11 14.04
CA LEU A 36 -5.39 11.45 13.74
C LEU A 36 -6.50 12.52 13.74
N GLY A 37 -7.76 12.14 13.99
CA GLY A 37 -8.92 13.04 13.93
C GLY A 37 -9.16 13.64 12.55
N VAL A 38 -8.81 12.89 11.50
CA VAL A 38 -8.84 13.33 10.10
C VAL A 38 -10.08 12.79 9.40
N THR A 39 -10.83 13.69 8.75
CA THR A 39 -11.99 13.30 7.96
C THR A 39 -11.56 12.98 6.52
N LEU A 40 -11.96 11.81 6.02
CA LEU A 40 -11.76 11.40 4.63
C LEU A 40 -12.90 11.94 3.75
N GLY A 41 -12.57 12.51 2.60
CA GLY A 41 -13.50 13.25 1.74
C GLY A 41 -12.77 13.84 0.52
N PRO A 42 -13.49 14.57 -0.36
CA PRO A 42 -13.01 14.86 -1.72
C PRO A 42 -12.26 16.20 -1.92
N ASP A 43 -12.27 17.14 -0.98
CA ASP A 43 -11.68 18.49 -1.16
C ASP A 43 -10.14 18.55 -1.11
N THR A 44 -9.53 19.66 -1.55
CA THR A 44 -8.06 19.85 -1.58
C THR A 44 -7.39 19.71 -0.20
N SER A 45 -8.07 20.10 0.89
CA SER A 45 -7.60 19.84 2.27
C SER A 45 -7.44 18.34 2.56
N HIS A 46 -8.12 17.46 1.82
CA HIS A 46 -7.95 16.02 1.92
C HIS A 46 -6.65 15.53 1.31
N HIS A 47 -6.04 16.24 0.37
CA HIS A 47 -4.71 15.86 -0.13
C HIS A 47 -3.67 15.94 1.01
N LEU A 48 -3.64 17.05 1.75
CA LEU A 48 -2.72 17.20 2.88
C LEU A 48 -3.02 16.18 3.99
N GLN A 49 -4.30 15.89 4.24
CA GLN A 49 -4.74 14.87 5.19
C GLN A 49 -4.35 13.45 4.74
N MET A 50 -4.45 13.14 3.45
CA MET A 50 -4.01 11.87 2.85
C MET A 50 -2.49 11.72 2.87
N VAL A 51 -1.74 12.80 2.67
CA VAL A 51 -0.28 12.83 2.84
C VAL A 51 0.10 12.49 4.28
N ARG A 52 -0.62 13.02 5.28
CA ARG A 52 -0.41 12.68 6.70
C ARG A 52 -0.69 11.21 7.00
N ILE A 53 -1.79 10.67 6.48
CA ILE A 53 -2.17 9.26 6.69
C ILE A 53 -1.18 8.32 5.97
N GLY A 54 -0.82 8.59 4.71
CA GLY A 54 0.14 7.79 3.95
C GLY A 54 1.54 7.80 4.58
N GLY A 55 1.95 8.93 5.16
CA GLY A 55 3.18 9.02 5.94
C GLY A 55 3.17 8.12 7.17
N GLU A 56 2.05 8.03 7.89
CA GLU A 56 1.94 7.15 9.06
C GLU A 56 1.85 5.67 8.70
N ILE A 57 1.16 5.31 7.61
CA ILE A 57 1.18 3.94 7.06
C ILE A 57 2.62 3.52 6.77
N THR A 58 3.38 4.38 6.09
CA THR A 58 4.79 4.11 5.77
C THR A 58 5.63 3.91 7.03
N LYS A 59 5.46 4.77 8.04
CA LYS A 59 6.16 4.61 9.33
C LYS A 59 5.82 3.30 10.03
N ARG A 60 4.55 2.89 10.04
CA ARG A 60 4.15 1.60 10.64
C ARG A 60 4.76 0.42 9.89
N LEU A 61 4.73 0.45 8.55
CA LEU A 61 5.33 -0.58 7.71
C LEU A 61 6.85 -0.68 7.92
N VAL A 62 7.55 0.45 7.97
CA VAL A 62 8.99 0.48 8.27
C VAL A 62 9.27 -0.11 9.64
N ARG A 63 8.53 0.29 10.69
CA ARG A 63 8.67 -0.30 12.03
C ARG A 63 8.39 -1.80 12.08
N MET A 64 7.50 -2.31 11.23
CA MET A 64 7.22 -3.76 11.11
C MET A 64 8.36 -4.49 10.39
N ALA A 65 9.03 -3.84 9.43
CA ALA A 65 10.11 -4.42 8.64
C ALA A 65 11.49 -4.30 9.29
N GLU A 66 11.69 -3.33 10.18
CA GLU A 66 12.93 -3.14 10.95
C GLU A 66 13.09 -4.15 12.11
N LYS A 67 12.03 -4.89 12.45
CA LYS A 67 12.06 -5.97 13.44
C LYS A 67 12.45 -7.30 12.81
#